data_AF-A0A9N7VZT1-F1
#
_entry.id   AF-A0A9N7VZT1-F1
#
_cell.length_a   1.000
_cell.length_b   1.000
_cell.length_c   1.000
_cell.angle_alpha   90.00
_cell.angle_beta   90.00
_cell.angle_gamma   90.00
#
_symmetry.space_group_name_H-M   'P 1'
#
loop_
_entity.id
_entity.type
_entity.pdbx_description
1 polymer ?
#
loop_
_entity_poly.entity_id
_entity_poly.type
_entity_poly.pdbx_seq_one_letter_code
_entity_poly.pdbx_strand_id
1 'polypeptide(L)'
;MRGSEELKRMAHSKARAAEGKVTYPPGVKEISDKISKEEMVRRLKMVVKTFMDMDQDSEEEKELYLNLALHLASDFFLKHPDKDVRLLVACCLADIFRIYAPEAPYTSPEKLKDIFMFITRQLKGLEDTKSAQFNRYFYLLEVSDFIKSSSRVESV
;
A
#
# COMPACT_ATOMS: atom_id res chain seq x y z
N MET A 1 -10.53 -35.34 2.86
CA MET A 1 -10.79 -34.69 1.56
C MET A 1 -11.14 -33.19 1.66
N ARG A 2 -11.63 -32.68 2.80
CA ARG A 2 -12.04 -31.28 2.99
C ARG A 2 -10.90 -30.24 2.88
N GLY A 3 -9.69 -30.56 3.34
CA GLY A 3 -8.55 -29.62 3.31
C GLY A 3 -7.94 -29.36 1.93
N SER A 4 -8.16 -30.23 0.94
CA SER A 4 -7.68 -30.01 -0.44
C SER A 4 -8.56 -29.02 -1.22
N GLU A 5 -9.84 -28.91 -0.87
CA GLU A 5 -10.77 -27.98 -1.54
C GLU A 5 -10.62 -26.56 -1.01
N GLU A 6 -10.31 -26.38 0.28
CA GLU A 6 -9.94 -25.09 0.88
C GLU A 6 -8.64 -24.55 0.29
N LEU A 7 -7.60 -25.40 0.16
CA LEU A 7 -6.33 -24.99 -0.46
C LEU A 7 -6.52 -24.59 -1.94
N LYS A 8 -7.40 -25.30 -2.66
CA LYS A 8 -7.77 -24.94 -4.04
C LYS A 8 -8.58 -23.65 -4.11
N ARG A 9 -9.51 -23.41 -3.18
CA ARG A 9 -10.28 -22.16 -3.09
C ARG A 9 -9.37 -20.97 -2.78
N MET A 10 -8.43 -21.14 -1.85
CA MET A 10 -7.40 -20.14 -1.51
C MET A 10 -6.42 -19.90 -2.66
N ALA A 11 -6.03 -20.93 -3.41
CA ALA A 11 -5.21 -20.77 -4.60
C ALA A 11 -5.97 -20.11 -5.76
N HIS A 12 -7.27 -20.39 -5.89
CA HIS A 12 -8.11 -19.82 -6.95
C HIS A 12 -8.47 -18.35 -6.68
N SER A 13 -8.64 -17.94 -5.41
CA SER A 13 -8.74 -16.53 -5.04
C SER A 13 -7.41 -15.79 -5.28
N LYS A 14 -6.26 -16.43 -4.96
CA LYS A 14 -4.91 -15.89 -5.23
C LYS A 14 -4.62 -15.67 -6.72
N ALA A 15 -5.10 -16.57 -7.59
CA ALA A 15 -4.90 -16.47 -9.03
C ALA A 15 -5.77 -15.38 -9.68
N ARG A 16 -6.97 -15.11 -9.15
CA ARG A 16 -7.88 -14.09 -9.71
C ARG A 16 -7.41 -12.65 -9.48
N ALA A 17 -6.61 -12.40 -8.44
CA ALA A 17 -6.01 -11.10 -8.18
C ALA A 17 -4.88 -10.74 -9.17
N ALA A 18 -4.26 -11.71 -9.84
CA ALA A 18 -3.15 -11.46 -10.76
C ALA A 18 -3.60 -10.95 -12.16
N GLU A 19 -4.88 -11.10 -12.52
CA GLU A 19 -5.47 -10.63 -13.79
C GLU A 19 -6.57 -9.57 -13.58
N GLY A 20 -6.67 -9.01 -12.37
CA GLY A 20 -7.71 -8.07 -12.01
C GLY A 20 -7.41 -6.66 -12.52
N LYS A 21 -8.33 -6.07 -13.30
CA LYS A 21 -8.30 -4.66 -13.67
C LYS A 21 -8.17 -3.80 -12.41
N VAL A 22 -7.22 -2.86 -12.41
CA VAL A 22 -7.07 -1.90 -11.29
C VAL A 22 -8.30 -0.99 -11.24
N THR A 23 -9.00 -1.03 -10.11
CA THR A 23 -10.13 -0.14 -9.83
C THR A 23 -9.62 1.08 -9.08
N TYR A 24 -9.95 2.27 -9.57
CA TYR A 24 -9.61 3.54 -8.95
C TYR A 24 -10.83 4.14 -8.25
N PRO A 25 -10.63 4.91 -7.16
CA PRO A 25 -11.73 5.56 -6.46
C PRO A 25 -12.54 6.51 -7.36
N PRO A 26 -13.81 6.82 -7.02
CA PRO A 26 -14.62 7.74 -7.79
C PRO A 26 -13.91 9.07 -8.10
N GLY A 27 -13.90 9.47 -9.37
CA GLY A 27 -13.23 10.70 -9.83
C GLY A 27 -11.71 10.58 -10.02
N VAL A 28 -11.12 9.42 -9.71
CA VAL A 28 -9.70 9.13 -9.98
C VAL A 28 -9.60 8.31 -11.27
N LYS A 29 -8.91 8.88 -12.26
CA LYS A 29 -8.53 8.16 -13.48
C LYS A 29 -7.25 7.37 -13.26
N GLU A 30 -6.95 6.45 -14.17
CA GLU A 30 -5.75 5.60 -14.12
C GLU A 30 -4.45 6.39 -13.90
N ILE A 31 -3.60 5.94 -12.99
CA ILE A 31 -2.30 6.57 -12.73
C ILE A 31 -1.23 5.80 -13.52
N SER A 32 -0.62 6.44 -14.50
CA SER A 32 0.39 5.83 -15.38
C SER A 32 1.52 6.81 -15.70
N ASP A 33 2.51 6.36 -16.46
CA ASP A 33 3.63 7.18 -16.97
C ASP A 33 3.21 8.20 -18.05
N LYS A 34 1.98 8.13 -18.54
CA LYS A 34 1.45 8.98 -19.62
C LYS A 34 0.82 10.30 -19.13
N ILE A 35 0.79 10.55 -17.82
CA ILE A 35 0.21 11.77 -17.25
C ILE A 35 1.29 12.69 -16.67
N SER A 36 0.98 13.99 -16.56
CA SER A 36 1.90 14.93 -15.94
C SER A 36 2.08 14.63 -14.45
N LYS A 37 3.21 15.07 -13.89
CA LYS A 37 3.50 14.97 -12.45
C LYS A 37 2.37 15.58 -11.62
N GLU A 38 1.88 16.76 -11.99
CA GLU A 38 0.86 17.50 -11.25
C GLU A 38 -0.43 16.70 -11.17
N GLU A 39 -0.84 16.09 -12.28
CA GLU A 39 -2.04 15.26 -12.33
C GLU A 39 -1.86 13.94 -11.58
N MET A 40 -0.67 13.33 -11.64
CA MET A 40 -0.33 12.15 -10.84
C MET A 40 -0.43 12.45 -9.34
N VAL A 41 0.18 13.55 -8.89
CA VAL A 41 0.12 14.00 -7.50
C VAL A 41 -1.32 14.29 -7.08
N ARG A 42 -2.13 14.93 -7.94
CA ARG A 42 -3.55 15.19 -7.66
C ARG A 42 -4.32 13.89 -7.45
N ARG A 43 -4.12 12.89 -8.32
CA ARG A 43 -4.77 11.58 -8.22
C ARG A 43 -4.32 10.80 -7.00
N LEU A 44 -3.01 10.78 -6.72
CA LEU A 44 -2.46 10.11 -5.54
C LEU A 44 -3.00 10.71 -4.24
N LYS A 45 -3.18 12.03 -4.15
CA LYS A 45 -3.82 12.67 -2.98
C LYS A 45 -5.25 12.18 -2.75
N MET A 46 -6.02 11.94 -3.81
CA MET A 46 -7.36 11.38 -3.70
C MET A 46 -7.30 9.92 -3.23
N VAL A 47 -6.37 9.12 -3.76
CA VAL A 47 -6.18 7.73 -3.35
C VAL A 47 -5.75 7.63 -1.88
N VAL A 48 -4.83 8.49 -1.43
CA VAL A 48 -4.45 8.59 -0.01
C VAL A 48 -5.69 8.86 0.85
N LYS A 49 -6.54 9.81 0.46
CA LYS A 49 -7.77 10.09 1.21
C LYS A 49 -8.68 8.86 1.28
N THR A 50 -8.87 8.14 0.17
CA THR A 50 -9.68 6.92 0.16
C THR A 50 -9.14 5.86 1.12
N PHE A 51 -7.85 5.52 1.07
CA PHE A 51 -7.29 4.53 1.99
C PHE A 51 -7.28 5.02 3.45
N MET A 52 -7.11 6.32 3.69
CA MET A 52 -7.21 6.89 5.04
C MET A 52 -8.61 6.74 5.63
N ASP A 53 -9.66 6.92 4.82
CA ASP A 53 -11.06 6.85 5.23
C ASP A 53 -11.59 5.39 5.31
N MET A 54 -10.88 4.41 4.75
CA MET A 54 -11.27 3.00 4.75
C MET A 54 -11.09 2.32 6.12
N ASP A 55 -12.04 1.46 6.48
CA ASP A 55 -12.00 0.65 7.68
C ASP A 55 -11.36 -0.74 7.41
N GLN A 56 -10.73 -1.31 8.43
CA GLN A 56 -10.17 -2.66 8.40
C GLN A 56 -11.26 -3.74 8.26
N ASP A 57 -12.47 -3.46 8.75
CA ASP A 57 -13.63 -4.36 8.71
C ASP A 57 -14.42 -4.31 7.38
N SER A 58 -14.08 -3.38 6.47
CA SER A 58 -14.76 -3.20 5.17
C SER A 58 -14.26 -4.21 4.12
N GLU A 59 -14.71 -5.47 4.18
CA GLU A 59 -14.29 -6.51 3.22
C GLU A 59 -14.62 -6.17 1.76
N GLU A 60 -15.78 -5.56 1.48
CA GLU A 60 -16.17 -5.17 0.12
C GLU A 60 -15.19 -4.14 -0.48
N GLU A 61 -14.75 -3.15 0.31
CA GLU A 61 -13.80 -2.14 -0.15
C GLU A 61 -12.38 -2.73 -0.28
N LYS A 62 -12.01 -3.65 0.63
CA LYS A 62 -10.74 -4.38 0.57
C LYS A 62 -10.63 -5.23 -0.70
N GLU A 63 -11.69 -5.94 -1.09
CA GLU A 63 -11.71 -6.69 -2.34
C GLU A 63 -11.66 -5.75 -3.55
N LEU A 64 -12.41 -4.64 -3.50
CA LEU A 64 -12.50 -3.67 -4.61
C LEU A 64 -11.15 -3.00 -4.91
N TYR A 65 -10.40 -2.61 -3.88
CA TYR A 65 -9.15 -1.87 -4.01
C TYR A 65 -7.88 -2.74 -3.89
N LEU A 66 -8.00 -4.06 -3.77
CA LEU A 66 -6.85 -4.98 -3.69
C LEU A 66 -5.87 -4.78 -4.85
N ASN A 67 -6.37 -4.74 -6.10
CA ASN A 67 -5.50 -4.56 -7.26
C ASN A 67 -4.82 -3.19 -7.29
N LEU A 68 -5.46 -2.15 -6.73
CA LEU A 68 -4.84 -0.84 -6.58
C LEU A 68 -3.74 -0.88 -5.52
N ALA A 69 -3.96 -1.56 -4.40
CA ALA A 69 -2.95 -1.75 -3.36
C ALA A 69 -1.70 -2.49 -3.88
N LEU A 70 -1.90 -3.52 -4.70
CA LEU A 70 -0.81 -4.23 -5.37
C LEU A 70 -0.11 -3.36 -6.40
N HIS A 71 -0.87 -2.60 -7.19
CA HIS A 71 -0.34 -1.70 -8.21
C HIS A 71 0.53 -0.58 -7.62
N LEU A 72 0.13 0.02 -6.50
CA LEU A 72 0.88 1.07 -5.79
C LEU A 72 2.21 0.57 -5.22
N ALA A 73 2.34 -0.73 -4.99
CA ALA A 73 3.59 -1.35 -4.58
C ALA A 73 4.52 -1.65 -5.77
N SER A 74 4.16 -1.35 -7.02
CA SER A 74 5.02 -1.61 -8.19
C SER A 74 6.29 -0.73 -8.21
N ASP A 75 7.32 -1.21 -8.90
CA ASP A 75 8.59 -0.50 -9.05
C ASP A 75 8.43 0.89 -9.67
N PHE A 76 7.42 1.06 -10.53
CA PHE A 76 7.04 2.35 -11.10
C PHE A 76 6.83 3.42 -10.02
N PHE A 77 6.17 3.07 -8.92
CA PHE A 77 5.93 3.99 -7.79
C PHE A 77 7.08 3.99 -6.78
N LEU A 78 7.58 2.81 -6.40
CA LEU A 78 8.61 2.69 -5.36
C LEU A 78 9.93 3.37 -5.76
N LYS A 79 10.24 3.41 -7.07
CA LYS A 79 11.46 3.99 -7.62
C LYS A 79 11.19 5.30 -8.39
N HIS A 80 10.00 5.89 -8.26
CA HIS A 80 9.64 7.11 -8.97
C HIS A 80 10.63 8.25 -8.67
N PRO A 81 11.08 9.07 -9.65
CA PRO A 81 12.11 10.09 -9.42
C PRO A 81 11.64 11.25 -8.55
N ASP A 82 10.34 11.56 -8.58
CA ASP A 82 9.76 12.66 -7.81
C ASP A 82 9.53 12.30 -6.32
N LYS A 83 9.97 13.18 -5.42
CA LYS A 83 9.87 12.98 -3.97
C LYS A 83 8.44 13.05 -3.43
N ASP A 84 7.59 13.90 -4.01
CA ASP A 84 6.23 14.11 -3.51
C ASP A 84 5.37 12.90 -3.89
N VAL A 85 5.59 12.34 -5.10
CA VAL A 85 4.99 11.08 -5.52
C VAL A 85 5.37 9.94 -4.57
N ARG A 86 6.67 9.75 -4.28
CA ARG A 86 7.12 8.70 -3.34
C ARG A 86 6.52 8.87 -1.95
N LEU A 87 6.41 10.09 -1.44
CA LEU A 87 5.80 10.35 -0.14
C LEU A 87 4.31 9.97 -0.10
N LEU A 88 3.56 10.33 -1.14
CA LEU A 88 2.13 9.97 -1.24
C LEU A 88 1.94 8.46 -1.35
N VAL A 89 2.78 7.77 -2.14
CA VAL A 89 2.77 6.31 -2.25
C VAL A 89 3.07 5.67 -0.89
N ALA A 90 4.05 6.19 -0.15
CA ALA A 90 4.36 5.68 1.19
C ALA A 90 3.18 5.83 2.15
N CYS A 91 2.43 6.94 2.09
CA CYS A 91 1.20 7.11 2.86
C CYS A 91 0.16 6.03 2.50
N CYS A 92 -0.10 5.82 1.20
CA CYS A 92 -1.03 4.78 0.77
C CYS A 92 -0.61 3.39 1.27
N LEU A 93 0.67 3.04 1.13
CA LEU A 93 1.17 1.73 1.57
C LEU A 93 1.02 1.55 3.09
N ALA A 94 1.24 2.60 3.87
CA ALA A 94 1.02 2.56 5.31
C ALA A 94 -0.45 2.35 5.67
N ASP A 95 -1.37 3.06 5.01
CA ASP A 95 -2.81 2.85 5.18
C ASP A 95 -3.23 1.44 4.76
N ILE A 96 -2.65 0.89 3.68
CA ILE A 96 -2.90 -0.49 3.25
C ILE A 96 -2.46 -1.50 4.33
N PHE A 97 -1.29 -1.31 4.96
CA PHE A 97 -0.90 -2.19 6.06
C PHE A 97 -1.85 -2.11 7.26
N ARG A 98 -2.39 -0.92 7.56
CA ARG A 98 -3.41 -0.72 8.59
C ARG A 98 -4.72 -1.44 8.25
N ILE A 99 -5.25 -1.25 7.04
CA ILE A 99 -6.55 -1.78 6.59
C ILE A 99 -6.53 -3.30 6.44
N TYR A 100 -5.42 -3.87 5.99
CA TYR A 100 -5.32 -5.31 5.74
C TYR A 100 -4.72 -6.08 6.91
N ALA A 101 -4.41 -5.42 8.03
CA ALA A 101 -4.01 -6.13 9.24
C ALA A 101 -5.05 -7.22 9.61
N PRO A 102 -4.63 -8.36 10.18
CA PRO A 102 -3.25 -8.75 10.49
C PRO A 102 -2.45 -9.25 9.26
N GLU A 103 -3.09 -9.54 8.13
CA GLU A 103 -2.49 -10.16 6.94
C GLU A 103 -2.45 -9.20 5.74
N ALA A 104 -1.31 -8.53 5.56
CA ALA A 104 -1.12 -7.63 4.43
C ALA A 104 -1.25 -8.36 3.07
N PRO A 105 -1.69 -7.67 2.00
CA PRO A 105 -1.87 -8.29 0.68
C PRO A 105 -0.54 -8.65 -0.01
N TYR A 106 0.60 -8.31 0.61
CA TYR A 106 1.94 -8.54 0.09
C TYR A 106 2.53 -9.82 0.70
N THR A 107 2.42 -10.95 0.00
CA THR A 107 2.83 -12.25 0.57
C THR A 107 4.29 -12.64 0.29
N SER A 108 5.00 -11.91 -0.57
CA SER A 108 6.41 -12.21 -0.87
C SER A 108 7.32 -11.54 0.16
N PRO A 109 8.21 -12.28 0.85
CA PRO A 109 9.18 -11.69 1.78
C PRO A 109 10.07 -10.62 1.13
N GLU A 110 10.46 -10.82 -0.12
CA GLU A 110 11.23 -9.82 -0.89
C GLU A 110 10.41 -8.55 -1.10
N LYS A 111 9.11 -8.71 -1.41
CA LYS A 111 8.23 -7.57 -1.64
C LYS A 111 7.98 -6.76 -0.37
N LEU A 112 7.75 -7.45 0.74
CA LEU A 112 7.63 -6.82 2.06
C LEU A 112 8.91 -6.06 2.43
N LYS A 113 10.07 -6.65 2.19
CA LYS A 113 11.37 -6.00 2.40
C LYS A 113 11.53 -4.74 1.54
N ASP A 114 11.18 -4.80 0.27
CA ASP A 114 11.26 -3.64 -0.63
C ASP A 114 10.36 -2.49 -0.18
N ILE A 115 9.12 -2.79 0.20
CA ILE A 115 8.17 -1.80 0.71
C ILE A 115 8.67 -1.23 2.05
N PHE A 116 9.14 -2.07 2.96
CA PHE A 116 9.66 -1.64 4.24
C PHE A 116 10.88 -0.73 4.09
N MET A 117 11.82 -1.09 3.23
CA MET A 117 12.98 -0.25 2.89
C MET A 117 12.55 1.05 2.23
N PHE A 118 11.52 1.02 1.37
CA PHE A 118 10.96 2.21 0.74
C PHE A 118 10.37 3.18 1.76
N ILE A 119 9.53 2.69 2.69
CA ILE A 119 8.96 3.50 3.79
C ILE A 119 10.08 4.08 4.65
N THR A 120 11.05 3.25 5.05
CA THR A 120 12.19 3.68 5.89
C THR A 120 13.01 4.79 5.22
N ARG A 121 13.18 4.77 3.89
CA ARG A 121 13.85 5.86 3.17
C ARG A 121 13.07 7.17 3.23
N GLN A 122 11.74 7.12 3.27
CA GLN A 122 10.92 8.34 3.40
C GLN A 122 11.04 8.94 4.80
N LEU A 123 11.27 8.12 5.84
CA LEU A 123 11.44 8.59 7.23
C LEU A 123 12.61 9.57 7.41
N LYS A 124 13.57 9.65 6.49
CA LYS A 124 14.59 10.72 6.49
C LYS A 124 13.97 12.14 6.46
N GLY A 125 12.74 12.27 5.93
CA GLY A 125 12.01 13.53 5.98
C GLY A 125 11.57 13.96 7.39
N LEU A 126 11.67 13.10 8.40
CA LEU A 126 11.46 13.46 9.82
C LEU A 126 12.51 14.43 10.36
N GLU A 127 13.68 14.51 9.72
CA GLU A 127 14.73 15.43 10.11
C GLU A 127 14.26 16.89 10.00
N ASP A 128 13.30 17.17 9.12
CA ASP A 128 12.67 18.49 8.99
C ASP A 128 11.37 18.57 9.83
N THR A 129 11.53 18.78 11.13
CA THR A 129 10.41 18.92 12.09
C THR A 129 9.53 20.16 11.86
N LYS A 130 9.94 21.06 10.96
CA LYS A 130 9.19 22.27 10.60
C LYS A 130 8.39 22.11 9.30
N SER A 131 8.56 20.98 8.60
CA SER A 131 7.82 20.68 7.37
C SER A 131 6.34 20.45 7.67
N ALA A 132 5.46 21.01 6.83
CA ALA A 132 4.02 20.72 6.86
C ALA A 132 3.70 19.22 6.63
N GLN A 133 4.67 18.41 6.21
CA GLN A 133 4.55 16.97 6.01
C GLN A 133 4.98 16.15 7.24
N PHE A 134 5.46 16.78 8.32
CA PHE A 134 5.98 16.08 9.50
C PHE A 134 4.99 15.07 10.10
N ASN A 135 3.70 15.44 10.20
CA ASN A 135 2.66 14.54 10.70
C ASN A 135 2.51 13.25 9.86
N ARG A 136 2.73 13.33 8.53
CA ARG A 136 2.70 12.13 7.67
C ARG A 136 3.89 11.24 7.95
N TYR A 137 5.07 11.82 8.16
CA TYR A 137 6.25 11.05 8.49
C TYR A 137 6.14 10.38 9.87
N PHE A 138 5.52 11.03 10.84
CA PHE A 138 5.26 10.44 12.16
C PHE A 138 4.32 9.23 12.07
N TYR A 139 3.24 9.33 11.29
CA TYR A 139 2.35 8.20 11.01
C TYR A 139 3.08 7.01 10.38
N LEU A 140 4.00 7.27 9.43
CA LEU A 140 4.80 6.20 8.81
C LEU A 140 5.68 5.45 9.83
N LEU A 141 6.15 6.11 10.90
CA LEU A 141 6.92 5.43 11.95
C LEU A 141 6.07 4.40 12.68
N GLU A 142 4.89 4.80 13.13
CA GLU A 142 3.98 3.93 13.89
C GLU A 142 3.60 2.68 13.08
N VAL A 143 3.30 2.85 11.79
CA VAL A 143 3.00 1.73 10.89
C VAL A 143 4.23 0.85 10.66
N SER A 144 5.43 1.42 10.56
CA SER A 144 6.65 0.63 10.37
C SER A 144 6.97 -0.29 11.57
N ASP A 145 6.69 0.18 12.79
CA ASP A 145 6.88 -0.61 14.01
C ASP A 145 5.81 -1.69 14.14
N PHE A 146 4.56 -1.39 13.73
CA PHE A 146 3.51 -2.39 13.62
C PHE A 146 3.89 -3.52 12.64
N ILE A 147 4.34 -3.20 11.42
CA ILE A 147 4.75 -4.20 10.40
C ILE A 147 5.91 -5.07 10.91
N LYS A 148 6.91 -4.47 11.57
CA LYS A 148 8.02 -5.20 12.20
C LYS A 148 7.52 -6.14 13.30
N SER A 149 6.55 -5.71 14.09
CA SER A 149 6.02 -6.53 15.18
C SER A 149 5.26 -7.75 14.65
N SER A 150 4.39 -7.57 13.64
CA SER A 150 3.61 -8.64 13.04
C SER A 150 4.47 -9.66 12.28
N SER A 151 5.54 -9.23 11.62
CA SER A 151 6.49 -10.15 10.97
C SER A 151 7.37 -10.94 11.94
N ARG A 152 7.48 -10.50 13.20
CA ARG A 152 8.27 -11.19 14.24
C ARG A 152 7.52 -12.34 14.90
N VAL A 153 6.18 -12.36 14.84
CA VAL A 153 5.36 -13.39 15.48
C VAL A 153 5.39 -14.71 14.69
N GLU A 154 5.73 -14.68 13.39
CA GLU A 154 5.88 -15.89 12.56
C GLU A 154 7.27 -16.55 12.67
N SER A 155 8.17 -16.01 13.51
CA SER A 155 9.54 -16.51 13.67
C SER A 155 9.77 -17.38 14.92
N VAL A 156 8.71 -17.82 15.61
CA VAL A 156 8.79 -18.67 16.82
C VAL A 156 7.93 -19.91 16.67
#